data_AF-A0A3M1K598-F1
#
_entry.id   AF-A0A3M1K598-F1
#
_cell.length_a   1.000
_cell.length_b   1.000
_cell.length_c   1.000
_cell.angle_alpha   90.00
_cell.angle_beta   90.00
_cell.angle_gamma   90.00
#
_symmetry.space_group_name_H-M   'P 1'
#
loop_
_entity.id
_entity.type
_entity.pdbx_description
1 polymer ?
#
loop_
_entity_poly.entity_id
_entity_poly.type
_entity_poly.pdbx_seq_one_letter_code
_entity_poly.pdbx_strand_id
1 'polypeptide(L)'
;MRMIQSTLSAALVVAMAASAIAGALPEQAMVQHVVKPDEFELSGGESVRLIGVDAPIADPAQRKGEYYGKAGFDWVRELVEGKQIRLHYDAEPRDVFDRLLAYVETADGVDLNLELLRRGYAVAACFPPNVSRCAEFSRAQQQAMQARKGIWDVPSVKPGASSANMMLRKVKVARVIDGDTIQLEDGTIVRYLGIDAPESEVAWRKGAFGYEAYASNKALVEGQEVLLEQDREVSDSRGRTLAWVWIDGEQGRELVNARLIEDGVAWVALFPPNTRHADKLFAAQQRAQQAKRGIWAAR
;
A
#
# COMPACT_ATOMS: atom_id res chain seq x y z
N MET A 1 -54.58 -16.43 -60.96
CA MET A 1 -55.26 -16.36 -59.65
C MET A 1 -54.75 -17.48 -58.75
N ARG A 2 -53.79 -17.17 -57.88
CA ARG A 2 -53.58 -17.69 -56.50
C ARG A 2 -52.10 -17.51 -56.13
N MET A 3 -51.90 -16.55 -55.23
CA MET A 3 -50.68 -16.28 -54.49
C MET A 3 -50.28 -17.52 -53.68
N ILE A 4 -48.99 -17.84 -53.63
CA ILE A 4 -48.42 -18.68 -52.57
C ILE A 4 -47.52 -17.77 -51.77
N GLN A 5 -47.93 -17.55 -50.53
CA GLN A 5 -47.30 -16.65 -49.57
C GLN A 5 -46.01 -17.24 -49.04
N SER A 6 -45.04 -16.36 -48.84
CA SER A 6 -43.80 -16.55 -48.11
C SER A 6 -44.05 -16.95 -46.65
N THR A 7 -43.44 -18.02 -46.19
CA THR A 7 -43.28 -18.31 -44.76
C THR A 7 -41.89 -17.88 -44.33
N LEU A 8 -41.78 -16.69 -43.72
CA LEU A 8 -40.65 -16.34 -42.87
C LEU A 8 -40.78 -17.10 -41.55
N SER A 9 -39.86 -18.02 -41.27
CA SER A 9 -39.65 -18.54 -39.91
C SER A 9 -38.92 -17.49 -39.09
N ALA A 10 -39.63 -16.84 -38.18
CA ALA A 10 -39.04 -15.97 -37.17
C ALA A 10 -38.23 -16.81 -36.17
N ALA A 11 -36.91 -16.60 -36.14
CA ALA A 11 -36.07 -17.10 -35.06
C ALA A 11 -36.41 -16.33 -33.78
N LEU A 12 -36.96 -17.04 -32.80
CA LEU A 12 -37.22 -16.52 -31.46
C LEU A 12 -35.88 -16.32 -30.75
N VAL A 13 -35.32 -15.11 -30.81
CA VAL A 13 -34.23 -14.71 -29.92
C VAL A 13 -34.84 -14.50 -28.54
N VAL A 14 -34.69 -15.49 -27.67
CA VAL A 14 -34.98 -15.32 -26.24
C VAL A 14 -33.88 -14.43 -25.67
N ALA A 15 -34.15 -13.13 -25.62
CA ALA A 15 -33.37 -12.20 -24.83
C ALA A 15 -33.63 -12.54 -23.35
N MET A 16 -32.69 -13.25 -22.71
CA MET A 16 -32.65 -13.29 -21.25
C MET A 16 -32.24 -11.90 -20.78
N ALA A 17 -33.22 -11.08 -20.40
CA ALA A 17 -32.97 -9.91 -19.59
C ALA A 17 -32.46 -10.40 -18.23
N ALA A 18 -31.15 -10.25 -18.00
CA ALA A 18 -30.58 -10.38 -16.67
C ALA A 18 -31.17 -9.26 -15.82
N SER A 19 -32.15 -9.60 -14.98
CA SER A 19 -32.64 -8.71 -13.95
C SER A 19 -31.49 -8.49 -12.97
N ALA A 20 -30.91 -7.29 -12.96
CA ALA A 20 -29.86 -6.94 -12.03
C ALA A 20 -30.40 -7.00 -10.61
N ILE A 21 -30.00 -8.05 -9.87
CA ILE A 21 -30.14 -8.08 -8.43
C ILE A 21 -29.23 -6.96 -7.91
N ALA A 22 -29.80 -5.92 -7.32
CA ALA A 22 -29.02 -5.07 -6.43
C ALA A 22 -28.53 -5.95 -5.26
N GLY A 23 -27.21 -6.22 -5.19
CA GLY A 23 -26.62 -6.76 -3.96
C GLY A 23 -25.51 -7.83 -4.05
N ALA A 24 -25.09 -8.31 -5.23
CA ALA A 24 -23.97 -9.25 -5.33
C ALA A 24 -22.72 -8.58 -5.91
N LEU A 25 -21.56 -8.82 -5.31
CA LEU A 25 -20.28 -8.35 -5.83
C LEU A 25 -19.89 -9.16 -7.09
N PRO A 26 -19.33 -8.53 -8.14
CA PRO A 26 -18.94 -9.24 -9.34
C PRO A 26 -17.71 -10.13 -9.11
N GLU A 27 -17.82 -11.44 -9.34
CA GLU A 27 -16.65 -12.34 -9.31
C GLU A 27 -15.82 -12.26 -10.61
N GLN A 28 -16.42 -11.74 -11.68
CA GLN A 28 -15.79 -11.52 -12.98
C GLN A 28 -16.26 -10.22 -13.58
N ALA A 29 -15.35 -9.50 -14.25
CA ALA A 29 -15.69 -8.26 -14.95
C ALA A 29 -14.73 -8.01 -16.12
N MET A 30 -15.15 -7.17 -17.05
CA MET A 30 -14.32 -6.69 -18.15
C MET A 30 -13.72 -5.34 -17.78
N VAL A 31 -12.39 -5.22 -17.84
CA VAL A 31 -11.69 -3.95 -17.60
C VAL A 31 -11.91 -3.05 -18.81
N GLN A 32 -12.45 -1.86 -18.57
CA GLN A 32 -12.67 -0.84 -19.58
C GLN A 32 -11.44 0.03 -19.76
N HIS A 33 -10.86 0.53 -18.67
CA HIS A 33 -9.75 1.47 -18.72
C HIS A 33 -8.86 1.36 -17.48
N VAL A 34 -7.54 1.31 -17.68
CA VAL A 34 -6.58 1.38 -16.57
C VAL A 34 -6.31 2.84 -16.21
N VAL A 35 -6.55 3.21 -14.94
CA VAL A 35 -6.31 4.57 -14.43
C VAL A 35 -4.86 4.71 -13.99
N LYS A 36 -4.36 3.73 -13.23
CA LYS A 36 -2.97 3.61 -12.76
C LYS A 36 -2.67 2.14 -12.41
N PRO A 37 -1.42 1.74 -12.11
CA PRO A 37 -1.09 0.31 -12.02
C PRO A 37 -1.89 -0.46 -10.95
N ASP A 38 -2.36 0.22 -9.90
CA ASP A 38 -3.15 -0.35 -8.80
C ASP A 38 -4.65 0.02 -8.84
N GLU A 39 -5.14 0.64 -9.93
CA GLU A 39 -6.53 1.11 -10.02
C GLU A 39 -7.04 1.16 -11.48
N PHE A 40 -8.24 0.62 -11.72
CA PHE A 40 -8.85 0.60 -13.06
C PHE A 40 -10.39 0.60 -13.01
N GLU A 41 -11.01 0.98 -14.12
CA GLU A 41 -12.47 1.02 -14.30
C GLU A 41 -12.96 -0.21 -15.07
N LEU A 42 -14.10 -0.75 -14.63
CA LEU A 42 -14.80 -1.85 -15.26
C LEU A 42 -15.85 -1.34 -16.25
N SER A 43 -16.26 -2.17 -17.20
CA SER A 43 -17.26 -1.82 -18.23
C SER A 43 -18.66 -1.49 -17.69
N GLY A 44 -18.91 -1.75 -16.40
CA GLY A 44 -20.13 -1.36 -15.68
C GLY A 44 -20.03 -0.01 -14.95
N GLY A 45 -18.90 0.71 -15.08
CA GLY A 45 -18.64 1.99 -14.42
C GLY A 45 -18.08 1.88 -13.00
N GLU A 46 -17.92 0.67 -12.46
CA GLU A 46 -17.28 0.46 -11.17
C GLU A 46 -15.77 0.60 -11.27
N SER A 47 -15.15 1.30 -10.31
CA SER A 47 -13.70 1.33 -10.15
C SER A 47 -13.24 0.22 -9.21
N VAL A 48 -12.09 -0.38 -9.53
CA VAL A 48 -11.41 -1.39 -8.71
C VAL A 48 -10.07 -0.81 -8.26
N ARG A 49 -9.81 -0.87 -6.94
CA ARG A 49 -8.52 -0.60 -6.31
C ARG A 49 -7.94 -1.94 -5.83
N LEU A 50 -6.69 -2.20 -6.20
CA LEU A 50 -6.02 -3.44 -5.82
C LEU A 50 -5.71 -3.47 -4.31
N ILE A 51 -6.05 -4.57 -3.66
CA ILE A 51 -5.71 -4.80 -2.25
C ILE A 51 -4.21 -5.06 -2.10
N GLY A 52 -3.59 -4.48 -1.07
CA GLY A 52 -2.26 -4.86 -0.62
C GLY A 52 -1.09 -4.30 -1.44
N VAL A 53 -1.37 -3.46 -2.45
CA VAL A 53 -0.36 -2.83 -3.31
C VAL A 53 -0.64 -1.34 -3.44
N ASP A 54 0.42 -0.54 -3.50
CA ASP A 54 0.37 0.88 -3.85
C ASP A 54 1.42 1.17 -4.90
N ALA A 55 1.01 1.76 -6.02
CA ALA A 55 1.88 1.98 -7.17
C ALA A 55 2.16 3.47 -7.38
N PRO A 56 3.40 3.84 -7.76
CA PRO A 56 3.69 5.22 -8.10
C PRO A 56 2.83 5.66 -9.29
N ILE A 57 2.26 6.85 -9.19
CA ILE A 57 1.61 7.51 -10.31
C ILE A 57 2.69 7.93 -11.30
N ALA A 58 2.42 7.77 -12.60
CA ALA A 58 3.24 8.37 -13.65
C ALA A 58 3.03 9.90 -13.64
N ASP A 59 3.67 10.59 -12.68
CA ASP A 59 3.63 12.05 -12.54
C ASP A 59 4.93 12.68 -13.09
N PRO A 60 4.86 13.54 -14.11
CA PRO A 60 6.00 14.29 -14.65
C PRO A 60 6.77 15.12 -13.62
N ALA A 61 6.15 15.49 -12.49
CA ALA A 61 6.80 16.22 -11.40
C ALA A 61 7.74 15.33 -10.56
N GLN A 62 7.53 14.01 -10.55
CA GLN A 62 8.38 13.05 -9.84
C GLN A 62 9.31 12.33 -10.83
N ARG A 63 10.38 13.02 -11.24
CA ARG A 63 11.35 12.58 -12.28
C ARG A 63 11.89 11.14 -12.21
N LYS A 64 11.83 10.44 -11.08
CA LYS A 64 12.16 8.99 -10.95
C LYS A 64 10.94 8.07 -10.80
N GLY A 65 9.85 8.57 -10.20
CA GLY A 65 8.57 7.85 -10.10
C GLY A 65 7.88 7.71 -11.46
N GLU A 66 8.11 8.67 -12.36
CA GLU A 66 7.54 8.71 -13.71
C GLU A 66 7.92 7.48 -14.57
N TYR A 67 9.18 7.04 -14.55
CA TYR A 67 9.65 5.92 -15.39
C TYR A 67 9.02 4.59 -14.98
N TYR A 68 9.05 4.27 -13.69
CA TYR A 68 8.52 3.01 -13.18
C TYR A 68 6.99 3.03 -13.04
N GLY A 69 6.40 4.20 -12.76
CA GLY A 69 4.96 4.40 -12.86
C GLY A 69 4.47 4.14 -14.28
N LYS A 70 5.19 4.62 -15.30
CA LYS A 70 4.87 4.34 -16.71
C LYS A 70 5.06 2.87 -17.08
N ALA A 71 6.17 2.25 -16.69
CA ALA A 71 6.43 0.83 -16.99
C ALA A 71 5.38 -0.10 -16.35
N GLY A 72 5.02 0.16 -15.09
CA GLY A 72 3.93 -0.53 -14.41
C GLY A 72 2.59 -0.30 -15.10
N PHE A 73 2.29 0.96 -15.46
CA PHE A 73 1.05 1.33 -16.13
C PHE A 73 0.88 0.61 -17.47
N ASP A 74 1.89 0.68 -18.34
CA ASP A 74 1.86 0.03 -19.64
C ASP A 74 1.71 -1.49 -19.51
N TRP A 75 2.40 -2.10 -18.55
CA TRP A 75 2.30 -3.54 -18.31
C TRP A 75 0.90 -3.95 -17.83
N VAL A 76 0.31 -3.22 -16.87
CA VAL A 76 -1.06 -3.51 -16.39
C VAL A 76 -2.06 -3.30 -17.52
N ARG A 77 -1.94 -2.20 -18.27
CA ARG A 77 -2.81 -1.91 -19.42
C ARG A 77 -2.77 -3.02 -20.46
N GLU A 78 -1.57 -3.47 -20.86
CA GLU A 78 -1.42 -4.60 -21.77
C GLU A 78 -2.02 -5.89 -21.20
N LEU A 79 -1.85 -6.13 -19.90
CA LEU A 79 -2.30 -7.35 -19.25
C LEU A 79 -3.83 -7.43 -19.15
N VAL A 80 -4.51 -6.34 -18.77
CA VAL A 80 -5.94 -6.39 -18.39
C VAL A 80 -6.89 -5.52 -19.21
N GLU A 81 -6.45 -4.43 -19.85
CA GLU A 81 -7.38 -3.51 -20.54
C GLU A 81 -8.11 -4.20 -21.70
N GLY A 82 -9.44 -4.06 -21.75
CA GLY A 82 -10.30 -4.73 -22.72
C GLY A 82 -10.44 -6.25 -22.50
N LYS A 83 -9.97 -6.80 -21.38
CA LYS A 83 -10.01 -8.23 -21.07
C LYS A 83 -10.87 -8.53 -19.85
N GLN A 84 -11.30 -9.78 -19.74
CA GLN A 84 -11.99 -10.30 -18.57
C GLN A 84 -11.00 -10.67 -17.46
N ILE A 85 -11.33 -10.30 -16.24
CA ILE A 85 -10.60 -10.63 -15.01
C ILE A 85 -11.52 -11.35 -14.02
N ARG A 86 -10.91 -12.02 -13.04
CA ARG A 86 -11.54 -12.57 -11.84
C ARG A 86 -11.19 -11.71 -10.63
N LEU A 87 -12.20 -11.42 -9.82
CA LEU A 87 -12.12 -10.56 -8.64
C LEU A 87 -12.30 -11.42 -7.39
N HIS A 88 -11.35 -11.32 -6.45
CA HIS A 88 -11.40 -11.99 -5.17
C HIS A 88 -11.35 -10.95 -4.06
N TYR A 89 -12.37 -10.95 -3.19
CA TYR A 89 -12.53 -9.98 -2.12
C TYR A 89 -11.86 -10.45 -0.83
N ASP A 90 -11.57 -9.49 0.05
CA ASP A 90 -11.13 -9.75 1.43
C ASP A 90 -12.25 -9.30 2.40
N ALA A 91 -11.91 -9.11 3.68
CA ALA A 91 -12.85 -8.76 4.74
C ALA A 91 -13.80 -7.60 4.40
N GLU A 92 -13.29 -6.58 3.69
CA GLU A 92 -14.09 -5.44 3.23
C GLU A 92 -13.95 -5.27 1.71
N PRO A 93 -15.05 -5.34 0.96
CA PRO A 93 -15.01 -5.32 -0.50
C PRO A 93 -15.01 -3.91 -1.09
N ARG A 94 -15.14 -2.86 -0.27
CA ARG A 94 -15.24 -1.47 -0.71
C ARG A 94 -14.49 -0.53 0.23
N ASP A 95 -13.91 0.52 -0.33
CA ASP A 95 -13.34 1.62 0.46
C ASP A 95 -14.32 2.79 0.63
N VAL A 96 -13.86 3.85 1.30
CA VAL A 96 -14.63 5.07 1.57
C VAL A 96 -14.98 5.89 0.32
N PHE A 97 -14.31 5.63 -0.80
CA PHE A 97 -14.59 6.25 -2.10
C PHE A 97 -15.53 5.37 -2.95
N ASP A 98 -16.11 4.33 -2.36
CA ASP A 98 -16.99 3.35 -3.01
C ASP A 98 -16.33 2.58 -4.17
N ARG A 99 -14.99 2.45 -4.14
CA ARG A 99 -14.26 1.59 -5.08
C ARG A 99 -14.28 0.16 -4.59
N LEU A 100 -14.41 -0.79 -5.51
CA LEU A 100 -14.22 -2.21 -5.20
C LEU A 100 -12.77 -2.48 -4.78
N LEU A 101 -12.59 -3.22 -3.69
CA LEU A 101 -11.29 -3.67 -3.20
C LEU A 101 -11.12 -5.15 -3.57
N ALA A 102 -10.14 -5.48 -4.41
CA ALA A 102 -9.95 -6.85 -4.86
C ALA A 102 -8.49 -7.29 -5.01
N TYR A 103 -8.27 -8.59 -4.84
CA TYR A 103 -7.19 -9.34 -5.48
C TYR A 103 -7.67 -9.74 -6.87
N VAL A 104 -6.84 -9.51 -7.90
CA VAL A 104 -7.23 -9.65 -9.30
C VAL A 104 -6.43 -10.76 -9.96
N GLU A 105 -7.12 -11.68 -10.60
CA GLU A 105 -6.52 -12.74 -11.40
C GLU A 105 -6.99 -12.63 -12.86
N THR A 106 -6.07 -12.74 -13.82
CA THR A 106 -6.43 -12.77 -15.24
C THR A 106 -7.07 -14.11 -15.63
N ALA A 107 -7.67 -14.16 -16.82
CA ALA A 107 -8.24 -15.41 -17.34
C ALA A 107 -7.21 -16.56 -17.46
N ASP A 108 -5.96 -16.23 -17.76
CA ASP A 108 -4.83 -17.18 -17.86
C ASP A 108 -4.11 -17.44 -16.52
N GLY A 109 -4.63 -16.92 -15.40
CA GLY A 109 -4.18 -17.26 -14.05
C GLY A 109 -3.06 -16.38 -13.49
N VAL A 110 -2.80 -15.21 -14.09
CA VAL A 110 -1.83 -14.24 -13.55
C VAL A 110 -2.46 -13.50 -12.38
N ASP A 111 -1.85 -13.63 -11.20
CA ASP A 111 -2.15 -12.82 -10.03
C ASP A 111 -1.53 -11.42 -10.17
N LEU A 112 -2.38 -10.44 -10.49
CA LEU A 112 -1.95 -9.08 -10.78
C LEU A 112 -1.29 -8.41 -9.56
N ASN A 113 -1.90 -8.53 -8.37
CA ASN A 113 -1.40 -7.89 -7.14
C ASN A 113 0.00 -8.40 -6.79
N LEU A 114 0.19 -9.71 -6.82
CA LEU A 114 1.47 -10.33 -6.49
C LEU A 114 2.54 -10.01 -7.54
N GLU A 115 2.17 -10.00 -8.82
CA GLU A 115 3.10 -9.80 -9.92
C GLU A 115 3.59 -8.35 -10.00
N LEU A 116 2.75 -7.36 -9.66
CA LEU A 116 3.17 -5.96 -9.46
C LEU A 116 4.34 -5.86 -8.47
N LEU A 117 4.26 -6.57 -7.35
CA LEU A 117 5.31 -6.58 -6.32
C LEU A 117 6.56 -7.31 -6.82
N ARG A 118 6.40 -8.49 -7.43
CA ARG A 118 7.53 -9.29 -7.98
C ARG A 118 8.32 -8.57 -9.06
N ARG A 119 7.67 -7.69 -9.82
CA ARG A 119 8.28 -6.83 -10.84
C ARG A 119 8.86 -5.53 -10.27
N GLY A 120 8.54 -5.20 -9.02
CA GLY A 120 8.90 -3.91 -8.43
C GLY A 120 8.15 -2.74 -9.07
N TYR A 121 6.92 -2.94 -9.50
CA TYR A 121 6.05 -1.88 -10.04
C TYR A 121 5.16 -1.25 -8.98
N ALA A 122 5.09 -1.85 -7.79
CA ALA A 122 4.36 -1.34 -6.64
C ALA A 122 5.12 -1.65 -5.34
N VAL A 123 4.72 -0.98 -4.27
CA VAL A 123 5.07 -1.30 -2.89
C VAL A 123 3.93 -2.07 -2.23
N ALA A 124 4.23 -2.93 -1.27
CA ALA A 124 3.25 -3.62 -0.44
C ALA A 124 2.61 -2.62 0.53
N ALA A 125 1.28 -2.59 0.57
CA ALA A 125 0.52 -1.63 1.35
C ALA A 125 -0.61 -2.32 2.13
N CYS A 126 -0.35 -2.61 3.40
CA CYS A 126 -1.14 -3.53 4.23
C CYS A 126 -2.26 -2.86 5.02
N PHE A 127 -3.24 -2.31 4.32
CA PHE A 127 -4.36 -1.60 4.93
C PHE A 127 -5.37 -2.56 5.61
N PRO A 128 -5.57 -2.49 6.94
CA PRO A 128 -6.55 -3.31 7.65
C PRO A 128 -8.00 -2.93 7.30
N PRO A 129 -8.95 -3.89 7.25
CA PRO A 129 -8.80 -5.31 7.59
C PRO A 129 -8.32 -6.21 6.44
N ASN A 130 -8.08 -5.66 5.24
CA ASN A 130 -7.76 -6.43 4.05
C ASN A 130 -6.27 -6.81 4.00
N VAL A 131 -5.85 -7.62 4.98
CA VAL A 131 -4.45 -7.98 5.24
C VAL A 131 -4.16 -9.47 5.08
N SER A 132 -5.11 -10.26 4.55
CA SER A 132 -4.98 -11.72 4.48
C SER A 132 -3.74 -12.19 3.70
N ARG A 133 -3.29 -11.41 2.70
CA ARG A 133 -2.13 -11.73 1.85
C ARG A 133 -0.86 -10.94 2.18
N CYS A 134 -0.87 -10.13 3.23
CA CYS A 134 0.25 -9.25 3.55
C CYS A 134 1.60 -9.95 3.79
N ALA A 135 1.59 -11.15 4.36
CA ALA A 135 2.81 -11.93 4.55
C ALA A 135 3.42 -12.39 3.21
N GLU A 136 2.59 -12.71 2.22
CA GLU A 136 3.02 -13.07 0.87
C GLU A 136 3.57 -11.84 0.13
N PHE A 137 2.85 -10.72 0.19
CA PHE A 137 3.23 -9.46 -0.46
C PHE A 137 4.53 -8.89 0.11
N SER A 138 4.73 -8.96 1.43
CA SER A 138 5.99 -8.57 2.08
C SER A 138 7.19 -9.35 1.53
N ARG A 139 7.05 -10.67 1.35
CA ARG A 139 8.11 -11.52 0.80
C ARG A 139 8.39 -11.19 -0.67
N ALA A 140 7.33 -11.00 -1.47
CA ALA A 140 7.47 -10.63 -2.88
C ALA A 140 8.21 -9.29 -3.04
N GLN A 141 7.85 -8.28 -2.24
CA GLN A 141 8.56 -7.00 -2.22
C GLN A 141 10.02 -7.18 -1.80
N GLN A 142 10.29 -7.91 -0.71
CA GLN A 142 11.67 -8.13 -0.23
C GLN A 142 12.54 -8.80 -1.32
N GLN A 143 12.00 -9.76 -2.05
CA GLN A 143 12.68 -10.39 -3.18
C GLN A 143 12.94 -9.41 -4.33
N ALA A 144 11.95 -8.57 -4.68
CA ALA A 144 12.11 -7.54 -5.70
C ALA A 144 13.14 -6.48 -5.32
N MET A 145 13.20 -6.10 -4.04
CA MET A 145 14.23 -5.21 -3.48
C MET A 145 15.63 -5.81 -3.60
N GLN A 146 15.82 -7.06 -3.18
CA GLN A 146 17.10 -7.77 -3.29
C GLN A 146 17.56 -7.92 -4.74
N ALA A 147 16.62 -8.15 -5.66
CA ALA A 147 16.88 -8.25 -7.08
C ALA A 147 16.94 -6.90 -7.82
N ARG A 148 16.79 -5.76 -7.10
CA ARG A 148 16.77 -4.40 -7.67
C ARG A 148 15.84 -4.27 -8.88
N LYS A 149 14.61 -4.75 -8.74
CA LYS A 149 13.61 -4.69 -9.81
C LYS A 149 12.79 -3.41 -9.74
N GLY A 150 12.48 -2.83 -10.90
CA GLY A 150 11.56 -1.68 -11.02
C GLY A 150 11.96 -0.52 -10.09
N ILE A 151 11.01 -0.03 -9.29
CA ILE A 151 11.22 1.09 -8.35
C ILE A 151 12.36 0.85 -7.35
N TRP A 152 12.77 -0.40 -7.14
CA TRP A 152 13.84 -0.77 -6.24
C TRP A 152 15.24 -0.67 -6.85
N ASP A 153 15.36 -0.41 -8.16
CA ASP A 153 16.63 -0.05 -8.77
C ASP A 153 17.01 1.40 -8.48
N VAL A 154 17.26 1.67 -7.20
CA VAL A 154 17.80 2.95 -6.75
C VAL A 154 19.32 2.93 -6.87
N PRO A 155 19.95 3.98 -7.46
CA PRO A 155 21.40 4.10 -7.48
C PRO A 155 21.97 3.98 -6.08
N SER A 156 22.94 3.08 -5.90
CA SER A 156 23.70 2.99 -4.66
C SER A 156 24.48 4.29 -4.49
N VAL A 157 24.25 4.99 -3.38
CA VAL A 157 25.03 6.18 -3.04
C VAL A 157 26.50 5.79 -2.97
N LYS A 158 27.36 6.47 -3.75
CA LYS A 158 28.81 6.32 -3.63
C LYS A 158 29.22 6.60 -2.17
N PRO A 159 30.07 5.77 -1.53
CA PRO A 159 30.62 6.11 -0.23
C PRO A 159 31.21 7.52 -0.26
N GLY A 160 30.65 8.46 0.52
CA GLY A 160 31.12 9.85 0.61
C GLY A 160 30.14 10.95 0.18
N ALA A 161 29.01 10.65 -0.47
CA ALA A 161 27.98 11.66 -0.73
C ALA A 161 27.02 11.80 0.48
N SER A 162 27.36 12.77 1.34
CA SER A 162 26.66 13.25 2.55
C SER A 162 26.54 12.29 3.73
N SER A 163 27.66 12.10 4.43
CA SER A 163 27.68 11.57 5.80
C SER A 163 27.04 12.50 6.83
N ALA A 164 26.79 13.77 6.48
CA ALA A 164 26.24 14.79 7.39
C ALA A 164 24.75 14.59 7.69
N ASN A 165 23.94 14.16 6.71
CA ASN A 165 22.52 13.83 6.90
C ASN A 165 22.29 12.43 7.50
N MET A 166 23.35 11.67 7.77
CA MET A 166 23.29 10.34 8.40
C MET A 166 23.66 10.37 9.89
N MET A 167 23.89 11.55 10.47
CA MET A 167 24.18 11.68 11.90
C MET A 167 22.91 11.68 12.72
N LEU A 168 22.92 10.93 13.82
CA LEU A 168 21.83 10.92 14.78
C LEU A 168 21.71 12.30 15.45
N ARG A 169 20.58 12.98 15.25
CA ARG A 169 20.27 14.26 15.90
C ARG A 169 19.42 14.02 17.13
N LYS A 170 19.95 14.34 18.32
CA LYS A 170 19.16 14.29 19.56
C LYS A 170 18.17 15.46 19.60
N VAL A 171 16.91 15.17 19.86
CA VAL A 171 15.81 16.15 19.90
C VAL A 171 14.83 15.77 21.00
N LYS A 172 14.03 16.74 21.46
CA LYS A 172 12.94 16.49 22.41
C LYS A 172 11.59 16.53 21.71
N VAL A 173 10.76 15.54 21.99
CA VAL A 173 9.41 15.43 21.43
C VAL A 173 8.44 16.22 22.28
N ALA A 174 7.72 17.16 21.67
CA ALA A 174 6.71 17.96 22.35
C ALA A 174 5.40 17.18 22.52
N ARG A 175 4.94 16.55 21.42
CA ARG A 175 3.73 15.74 21.41
C ARG A 175 3.71 14.74 20.28
N VAL A 176 2.95 13.68 20.44
CA VAL A 176 2.60 12.76 19.36
C VAL A 176 1.36 13.29 18.61
N ILE A 177 1.36 13.17 17.28
CA ILE A 177 0.22 13.53 16.43
C ILE A 177 -0.63 12.28 16.17
N ASP A 178 0.00 11.20 15.70
CA ASP A 178 -0.64 9.92 15.38
C ASP A 178 0.36 8.75 15.58
N GLY A 179 0.03 7.57 15.05
CA GLY A 179 0.85 6.37 15.21
C GLY A 179 2.27 6.44 14.64
N ASP A 180 2.55 7.38 13.74
CA ASP A 180 3.84 7.44 13.04
C ASP A 180 4.31 8.88 12.72
N THR A 181 3.67 9.86 13.35
CA THR A 181 3.97 11.29 13.21
C THR A 181 4.06 11.96 14.58
N ILE A 182 5.10 12.78 14.77
CA ILE A 182 5.35 13.55 16.00
C ILE A 182 5.62 15.02 15.71
N GLN A 183 5.45 15.85 16.73
CA GLN A 183 5.89 17.24 16.72
C GLN A 183 6.99 17.47 17.75
N LEU A 184 8.09 18.11 17.33
CA LEU A 184 9.20 18.51 18.20
C LEU A 184 8.90 19.83 18.92
N GLU A 185 9.70 20.19 19.93
CA GLU A 185 9.55 21.46 20.67
C GLU A 185 9.70 22.72 19.80
N ASP A 186 10.47 22.65 18.71
CA ASP A 186 10.63 23.74 17.74
C ASP A 186 9.46 23.85 16.73
N GLY A 187 8.43 22.99 16.88
CA GLY A 187 7.27 22.93 16.01
C GLY A 187 7.44 22.03 14.78
N THR A 188 8.64 21.51 14.50
CA THR A 188 8.91 20.61 13.38
C THR A 188 8.04 19.36 13.48
N ILE A 189 7.35 19.03 12.38
CA ILE A 189 6.60 17.78 12.24
C ILE A 189 7.53 16.73 11.62
N VAL A 190 7.66 15.58 12.29
CA VAL A 190 8.47 14.45 11.83
C VAL A 190 7.55 13.28 11.48
N ARG A 191 7.64 12.77 10.25
CA ARG A 191 6.99 11.54 9.78
C ARG A 191 8.00 10.39 9.77
N TYR A 192 7.61 9.28 10.37
CA TYR A 192 8.47 8.12 10.55
C TYR A 192 8.71 7.41 9.21
N LEU A 193 9.96 7.15 8.88
CA LEU A 193 10.30 6.45 7.64
C LEU A 193 9.91 4.96 7.69
N GLY A 194 9.49 4.42 6.55
CA GLY A 194 9.33 2.98 6.34
C GLY A 194 8.13 2.33 7.02
N ILE A 195 7.30 3.08 7.73
CA ILE A 195 6.10 2.56 8.41
C ILE A 195 4.89 3.42 8.08
N ASP A 196 3.72 2.82 8.12
CA ASP A 196 2.45 3.52 8.15
C ASP A 196 1.57 2.94 9.26
N ALA A 197 0.69 3.76 9.82
CA ALA A 197 -0.15 3.39 10.95
C ALA A 197 -1.62 3.71 10.64
N PRO A 198 -2.58 3.00 11.28
CA PRO A 198 -3.98 3.36 11.16
C PRO A 198 -4.18 4.81 11.61
N GLU A 199 -4.73 5.63 10.74
CA GLU A 199 -5.02 7.04 11.04
C GLU A 199 -6.09 7.15 12.14
N SER A 200 -5.88 8.03 13.12
CA SER A 200 -6.75 8.18 14.29
C SER A 200 -8.09 8.88 13.97
N GLU A 201 -8.15 9.61 12.84
CA GLU A 201 -9.30 10.45 12.44
C GLU A 201 -10.23 9.80 11.39
N VAL A 202 -9.93 8.62 10.85
CA VAL A 202 -10.80 8.01 9.82
C VAL A 202 -12.02 7.34 10.45
N ALA A 203 -13.19 7.94 10.20
CA ALA A 203 -14.45 7.71 10.90
C ALA A 203 -15.09 6.30 10.75
N TRP A 204 -14.63 5.45 9.82
CA TRP A 204 -15.33 4.23 9.44
C TRP A 204 -15.01 3.00 10.31
N ARG A 205 -13.99 3.11 11.16
CA ARG A 205 -13.85 2.32 12.38
C ARG A 205 -13.59 3.31 13.50
N LYS A 206 -14.52 3.44 14.46
CA LYS A 206 -14.26 4.13 15.75
C LYS A 206 -12.82 3.83 16.14
N GLY A 207 -11.98 4.86 16.23
CA GLY A 207 -10.53 4.80 16.03
C GLY A 207 -9.74 3.97 17.05
N ALA A 208 -10.07 2.69 17.24
CA ALA A 208 -9.43 1.80 18.18
C ALA A 208 -7.99 1.50 17.76
N PHE A 209 -7.77 1.10 16.49
CA PHE A 209 -6.42 0.85 16.00
C PHE A 209 -5.60 2.12 15.84
N GLY A 210 -6.22 3.22 15.40
CA GLY A 210 -5.52 4.50 15.32
C GLY A 210 -5.19 5.07 16.70
N TYR A 211 -6.06 4.86 17.69
CA TYR A 211 -5.78 5.19 19.08
C TYR A 211 -4.73 4.26 19.70
N GLU A 212 -4.75 2.97 19.41
CA GLU A 212 -3.73 2.01 19.85
C GLU A 212 -2.35 2.40 19.31
N ALA A 213 -2.26 2.77 18.02
CA ALA A 213 -1.03 3.25 17.40
C ALA A 213 -0.56 4.57 18.02
N TYR A 214 -1.46 5.55 18.15
CA TYR A 214 -1.19 6.81 18.83
C TYR A 214 -0.69 6.60 20.26
N ALA A 215 -1.38 5.77 21.05
CA ALA A 215 -1.06 5.51 22.44
C ALA A 215 0.28 4.80 22.59
N SER A 216 0.58 3.83 21.72
CA SER A 216 1.88 3.15 21.70
C SER A 216 3.01 4.13 21.37
N ASN A 217 2.85 4.94 20.32
CA ASN A 217 3.85 5.96 19.96
C ASN A 217 4.03 6.99 21.09
N LYS A 218 2.93 7.50 21.65
CA LYS A 218 2.93 8.42 22.80
C LYS A 218 3.70 7.86 23.99
N ALA A 219 3.45 6.59 24.36
CA ALA A 219 4.14 5.94 25.47
C ALA A 219 5.66 5.81 25.23
N LEU A 220 6.09 5.65 23.99
CA LEU A 220 7.50 5.50 23.63
C LEU A 220 8.25 6.83 23.58
N VAL A 221 7.62 7.90 23.08
CA VAL A 221 8.39 9.11 22.69
C VAL A 221 7.89 10.43 23.25
N GLU A 222 6.63 10.56 23.72
CA GLU A 222 6.12 11.87 24.13
C GLU A 222 6.88 12.43 25.35
N GLY A 223 7.36 13.66 25.24
CA GLY A 223 8.15 14.32 26.28
C GLY A 223 9.57 13.78 26.44
N GLN A 224 9.95 12.73 25.70
CA GLN A 224 11.26 12.09 25.76
C GLN A 224 12.25 12.76 24.80
N GLU A 225 13.54 12.52 25.06
CA GLU A 225 14.57 12.76 24.06
C GLU A 225 14.69 11.55 23.12
N VAL A 226 14.63 11.82 21.82
CA VAL A 226 14.81 10.81 20.77
C VAL A 226 15.97 11.18 19.87
N LEU A 227 16.49 10.22 19.13
CA LEU A 227 17.52 10.42 18.10
C LEU A 227 16.87 10.25 16.73
N LEU A 228 16.97 11.29 15.90
CA LEU A 228 16.51 11.25 14.51
C LEU A 228 17.67 10.87 13.59
N GLU A 229 17.50 9.80 12.81
CA GLU A 229 18.38 9.46 11.69
C GLU A 229 17.64 9.78 10.39
N GLN A 230 18.11 10.77 9.63
CA GLN A 230 17.55 11.03 8.31
C GLN A 230 18.14 10.06 7.27
N ASP A 231 17.43 9.89 6.17
CA ASP A 231 17.91 9.11 5.03
C ASP A 231 18.09 10.01 3.80
N ARG A 232 18.15 9.42 2.61
CA ARG A 232 18.45 10.15 1.36
C ARG A 232 17.49 11.30 1.11
N GLU A 233 16.19 11.08 1.29
CA GLU A 233 15.19 12.13 1.28
C GLU A 233 14.81 12.50 2.71
N VAL A 234 14.94 13.78 3.01
CA VAL A 234 14.85 14.31 4.38
C VAL A 234 13.52 15.00 4.69
N SER A 235 12.68 15.18 3.68
CA SER A 235 11.36 15.79 3.80
C SER A 235 10.40 15.25 2.73
N ASP A 236 9.11 15.23 3.02
CA ASP A 236 8.08 14.91 2.04
C ASP A 236 7.48 16.16 1.36
N SER A 237 6.55 15.94 0.44
CA SER A 237 5.85 17.01 -0.30
C SER A 237 4.96 17.90 0.57
N ARG A 238 4.63 17.48 1.79
CA ARG A 238 3.89 18.28 2.78
C ARG A 238 4.81 19.11 3.67
N GLY A 239 6.12 19.04 3.45
CA GLY A 239 7.13 19.74 4.24
C GLY A 239 7.41 19.10 5.61
N ARG A 240 6.94 17.87 5.85
CA ARG A 240 7.28 17.13 7.08
C ARG A 240 8.72 16.63 6.98
N THR A 241 9.44 16.65 8.09
CA THR A 241 10.77 16.03 8.18
C THR A 241 10.63 14.51 8.18
N LEU A 242 11.45 13.82 7.39
CA LEU A 242 11.49 12.36 7.33
C LEU A 242 12.65 11.81 8.16
N ALA A 243 12.36 10.89 9.08
CA ALA A 243 13.40 10.27 9.91
C ALA A 243 13.06 8.85 10.37
N TRP A 244 14.10 8.06 10.60
CA TRP A 244 14.08 6.92 11.49
C TRP A 244 14.20 7.43 12.93
N VAL A 245 13.32 6.98 13.82
CA VAL A 245 13.25 7.47 15.19
C VAL A 245 13.79 6.42 16.13
N TRP A 246 14.77 6.82 16.93
CA TRP A 246 15.45 5.95 17.87
C TRP A 246 15.29 6.45 19.29
N ILE A 247 15.16 5.51 20.23
CA ILE A 247 15.21 5.76 21.67
C ILE A 247 16.38 4.99 22.27
N ASP A 248 16.94 5.48 23.36
CA ASP A 248 17.91 4.71 24.15
C ASP A 248 17.13 3.69 25.00
N GLY A 249 17.37 2.40 24.79
CA GLY A 249 16.78 1.31 25.57
C GLY A 249 17.80 0.63 26.49
N GLU A 250 17.35 -0.29 27.33
CA GLU A 250 18.19 -1.00 28.32
C GLU A 250 19.36 -1.77 27.69
N GLN A 251 19.16 -2.30 26.47
CA GLN A 251 20.16 -3.10 25.73
C GLN A 251 20.83 -2.30 24.60
N GLY A 252 20.69 -0.97 24.60
CA GLY A 252 21.14 -0.08 23.54
C GLY A 252 19.97 0.55 22.78
N ARG A 253 20.27 1.20 21.66
CA ARG A 253 19.28 1.96 20.90
C ARG A 253 18.24 1.04 20.25
N GLU A 254 16.98 1.40 20.43
CA GLU A 254 15.83 0.73 19.81
C GLU A 254 15.25 1.62 18.71
N LEU A 255 14.93 1.01 17.56
CA LEU A 255 14.27 1.69 16.44
C LEU A 255 12.76 1.69 16.70
N VAL A 256 12.21 2.84 17.06
CA VAL A 256 10.78 3.01 17.36
C VAL A 256 9.91 2.54 16.17
N ASN A 257 10.37 2.80 14.95
CA ASN A 257 9.69 2.35 13.73
C ASN A 257 9.47 0.83 13.71
N ALA A 258 10.51 0.05 14.03
CA ALA A 258 10.41 -1.40 14.08
C ALA A 258 9.58 -1.87 15.28
N ARG A 259 9.66 -1.15 16.41
CA ARG A 259 8.91 -1.47 17.62
C ARG A 259 7.40 -1.36 17.40
N LEU A 260 6.93 -0.28 16.79
CA LEU A 260 5.51 -0.08 16.48
C LEU A 260 4.96 -1.17 15.54
N ILE A 261 5.76 -1.60 14.55
CA ILE A 261 5.41 -2.73 13.69
C ILE A 261 5.32 -4.03 14.51
N GLU A 262 6.31 -4.30 15.35
CA GLU A 262 6.37 -5.51 16.16
C GLU A 262 5.23 -5.61 17.19
N ASP A 263 4.79 -4.48 17.72
CA ASP A 263 3.61 -4.38 18.59
C ASP A 263 2.30 -4.55 17.82
N GLY A 264 2.34 -4.57 16.48
CA GLY A 264 1.20 -4.80 15.60
C GLY A 264 0.30 -3.58 15.43
N VAL A 265 0.80 -2.38 15.70
CA VAL A 265 0.05 -1.12 15.56
C VAL A 265 0.44 -0.29 14.34
N ALA A 266 1.41 -0.78 13.56
CA ALA A 266 1.85 -0.22 12.29
C ALA A 266 2.24 -1.35 11.31
N TRP A 267 2.37 -1.02 10.03
CA TRP A 267 2.86 -1.92 8.99
C TRP A 267 4.03 -1.30 8.22
N VAL A 268 4.78 -2.15 7.51
CA VAL A 268 5.86 -1.74 6.61
C VAL A 268 5.27 -0.94 5.44
N ALA A 269 5.72 0.29 5.27
CA ALA A 269 5.39 1.17 4.14
C ALA A 269 6.69 1.81 3.61
N LEU A 270 7.39 1.08 2.73
CA LEU A 270 8.70 1.48 2.23
C LEU A 270 8.57 2.18 0.89
N PHE A 271 9.14 3.38 0.79
CA PHE A 271 9.26 4.11 -0.46
C PHE A 271 10.74 4.37 -0.78
N PRO A 272 11.22 3.98 -1.96
CA PRO A 272 12.57 4.32 -2.39
C PRO A 272 12.70 5.86 -2.51
N PRO A 273 13.86 6.44 -2.15
CA PRO A 273 15.13 5.77 -1.87
C PRO A 273 15.41 5.49 -0.38
N ASN A 274 14.44 5.74 0.51
CA ASN A 274 14.58 5.66 1.97
C ASN A 274 14.28 4.25 2.50
N THR A 275 15.25 3.34 2.36
CA THR A 275 15.08 1.92 2.67
C THR A 275 16.10 1.36 3.65
N ARG A 276 16.85 2.21 4.36
CA ARG A 276 17.99 1.82 5.18
C ARG A 276 17.72 0.67 6.16
N HIS A 277 16.57 0.70 6.85
CA HIS A 277 16.24 -0.28 7.89
C HIS A 277 15.21 -1.32 7.43
N ALA A 278 15.02 -1.50 6.12
CA ALA A 278 14.00 -2.39 5.56
C ALA A 278 14.04 -3.81 6.16
N ASP A 279 15.22 -4.43 6.29
CA ASP A 279 15.35 -5.78 6.84
C ASP A 279 14.85 -5.88 8.29
N LYS A 280 15.09 -4.85 9.11
CA LYS A 280 14.59 -4.79 10.50
C LYS A 280 13.07 -4.71 10.53
N LEU A 281 12.49 -3.88 9.65
CA LEU A 281 11.05 -3.70 9.59
C LEU A 281 10.33 -4.96 9.07
N PHE A 282 10.85 -5.61 8.04
CA PHE A 282 10.29 -6.88 7.55
C PHE A 282 10.34 -7.97 8.63
N ALA A 283 11.45 -8.08 9.36
CA ALA A 283 11.57 -9.03 10.46
C ALA A 283 10.57 -8.73 11.59
N ALA A 284 10.39 -7.46 11.95
CA ALA A 284 9.38 -7.03 12.92
C ALA A 284 7.95 -7.38 12.47
N GLN A 285 7.61 -7.09 11.21
CA GLN A 285 6.29 -7.38 10.66
C GLN A 285 6.02 -8.88 10.61
N GLN A 286 7.01 -9.67 10.22
CA GLN A 286 6.89 -11.13 10.24
C GLN A 286 6.58 -11.65 11.65
N ARG A 287 7.27 -11.14 12.68
CA ARG A 287 7.00 -11.50 14.09
C ARG A 287 5.59 -11.10 14.51
N ALA A 288 5.17 -9.87 14.18
CA ALA A 288 3.82 -9.38 14.51
C ALA A 288 2.71 -10.21 13.83
N GLN A 289 2.90 -10.55 12.55
CA GLN A 289 1.98 -11.40 11.79
C GLN A 289 1.90 -12.82 12.35
N GLN A 290 3.04 -13.44 12.65
CA GLN A 290 3.09 -14.78 13.25
C GLN A 290 2.43 -14.82 14.63
N ALA A 291 2.62 -13.77 15.42
CA ALA A 291 2.00 -13.62 16.73
C ALA A 291 0.55 -13.09 16.68
N LYS A 292 0.01 -12.79 15.49
CA LYS A 292 -1.33 -12.22 15.28
C LYS A 292 -1.60 -10.99 16.16
N ARG A 293 -0.61 -10.10 16.28
CA ARG A 293 -0.70 -8.89 17.12
C ARG A 293 -1.48 -7.78 16.44
N GLY A 294 -2.25 -7.02 17.22
CA GLY A 294 -2.91 -5.79 16.77
C GLY A 294 -3.68 -5.95 15.46
N ILE A 295 -3.29 -5.19 14.44
CA ILE A 295 -3.92 -5.18 13.10
C ILE A 295 -3.85 -6.51 12.35
N TRP A 296 -2.98 -7.44 12.79
CA TRP A 296 -2.83 -8.77 12.20
C TRP A 296 -3.70 -9.84 12.86
N ALA A 297 -4.46 -9.48 13.91
CA ALA A 297 -5.40 -10.39 14.53
C ALA A 297 -6.61 -10.63 13.60
N ALA A 298 -7.01 -11.89 13.45
CA ALA A 298 -8.29 -12.20 12.79
C ALA A 298 -9.42 -11.59 13.62
N ARG A 299 -10.23 -10.72 13.00
CA ARG A 299 -11.43 -10.14 13.61
C ARG A 299 -12.62 -10.45 12.72
#